data_AF-C5LEH2-F1
#
_entry.id   AF-C5LEH2-F1
#
_cell.length_a   1.000
_cell.length_b   1.000
_cell.length_c   1.000
_cell.angle_alpha   90.00
_cell.angle_beta   90.00
_cell.angle_gamma   90.00
#
_symmetry.space_group_name_H-M   'P 1'
#
loop_
_entity.id
_entity.type
_entity.pdbx_description
1 polymer ?
#
loop_
_entity_poly.entity_id
_entity_poly.type
_entity_poly.pdbx_seq_one_letter_code
_entity_poly.pdbx_strand_id
1 'polypeptide(L)'
;VWAKTDMNKLKDHQRSFLTYVFGGSNNYTGRSMRAAHAGYNITDAQFDAVVENLTNTMKELGIAQEYVDQVNAIAKSEHDDVVGH
;
A
#
# COMPACT_ATOMS: atom_id res chain seq x y z
N VAL A 1 -15.48 5.89 1.26
CA VAL A 1 -14.12 6.44 1.03
C VAL A 1 -13.87 6.77 -0.45
N TRP A 2 -14.05 5.82 -1.37
CA TRP A 2 -13.65 5.95 -2.78
C TRP A 2 -14.53 6.84 -3.68
N ALA A 3 -15.77 7.14 -3.29
CA ALA A 3 -16.73 7.87 -4.13
C ALA A 3 -16.33 9.32 -4.45
N LYS A 4 -15.34 9.90 -3.75
CA LYS A 4 -14.81 11.25 -3.99
C LYS A 4 -13.35 11.24 -4.45
N THR A 5 -12.79 10.06 -4.73
CA THR A 5 -11.39 9.90 -5.11
C THR A 5 -11.25 9.94 -6.62
N ASP A 6 -10.32 10.75 -7.11
CA ASP A 6 -9.89 10.70 -8.50
C ASP A 6 -9.15 9.37 -8.75
N MET A 7 -9.75 8.51 -9.55
CA MET A 7 -9.23 7.16 -9.82
C MET A 7 -7.87 7.17 -10.53
N ASN A 8 -7.54 8.23 -11.28
CA ASN A 8 -6.22 8.36 -11.87
C ASN A 8 -5.17 8.65 -10.80
N LYS A 9 -5.46 9.58 -9.89
CA LYS A 9 -4.59 9.85 -8.73
C LYS A 9 -4.41 8.64 -7.83
N LEU A 10 -5.47 7.85 -7.64
CA LEU A 10 -5.40 6.62 -6.87
C LEU A 10 -4.47 5.59 -7.54
N LYS A 11 -4.62 5.37 -8.85
CA LYS A 11 -3.74 4.46 -9.60
C LYS A 11 -2.27 4.92 -9.57
N ASP A 12 -2.02 6.21 -9.71
CA ASP A 12 -0.66 6.77 -9.63
C ASP A 12 -0.06 6.58 -8.23
N HIS A 13 -0.87 6.77 -7.18
CA HIS A 13 -0.46 6.50 -5.81
C HIS A 13 -0.15 5.01 -5.61
N GLN A 14 -1.05 4.10 -6.02
CA GLN A 14 -0.81 2.65 -5.95
C GLN A 14 0.46 2.24 -6.70
N ARG A 15 0.69 2.77 -7.91
CA ARG A 15 1.90 2.51 -8.70
C ARG A 15 3.16 2.96 -7.96
N SER A 16 3.11 4.13 -7.34
CA SER A 16 4.23 4.68 -6.58
C SER A 16 4.51 3.83 -5.33
N PHE A 17 3.46 3.43 -4.62
CA PHE A 17 3.55 2.51 -3.48
C PHE A 17 4.14 1.15 -3.89
N LEU A 18 3.64 0.54 -4.97
CA LEU A 18 4.19 -0.72 -5.49
C LEU A 18 5.67 -0.58 -5.88
N THR A 19 6.07 0.54 -6.46
CA THR A 19 7.48 0.81 -6.79
C THR A 19 8.36 0.86 -5.53
N TYR A 20 7.87 1.47 -4.45
CA TYR A 20 8.54 1.49 -3.15
C TYR A 20 8.61 0.07 -2.54
N VAL A 21 7.49 -0.63 -2.51
CA VAL A 21 7.36 -1.95 -1.88
C VAL A 21 8.12 -3.05 -2.63
N PHE A 22 8.33 -2.92 -3.94
CA PHE A 22 9.16 -3.84 -4.72
C PHE A 22 10.66 -3.49 -4.71
N GLY A 23 11.11 -2.56 -3.87
CA GLY A 23 12.54 -2.23 -3.74
C GLY A 23 13.11 -1.37 -4.89
N GLY A 24 12.25 -0.70 -5.66
CA GLY A 24 12.69 0.30 -6.64
C GLY A 24 13.40 1.48 -5.94
N SER A 25 14.28 2.18 -6.66
CA SER A 25 14.98 3.37 -6.15
C SER A 25 13.98 4.29 -5.45
N ASN A 26 14.26 4.64 -4.18
CA ASN A 26 13.41 5.41 -3.28
C ASN A 26 13.08 6.83 -3.82
N ASN A 27 12.25 6.88 -4.85
CA ASN A 27 11.79 8.10 -5.52
C ASN A 27 10.31 8.34 -5.23
N TYR A 28 9.79 7.79 -4.13
CA TYR A 28 8.51 8.24 -3.61
C TYR A 28 8.70 9.67 -3.09
N THR A 29 8.44 10.64 -3.97
CA THR A 29 8.49 12.09 -3.68
C THR A 29 7.12 12.61 -3.21
N GLY A 30 6.15 11.71 -3.00
CA GLY A 30 4.83 12.03 -2.50
C GLY A 30 4.81 12.36 -1.00
N ARG A 31 3.61 12.64 -0.48
CA ARG A 31 3.38 12.83 0.97
C ARG A 31 3.79 11.56 1.72
N SER A 32 4.45 11.68 2.88
CA SER A 32 4.72 10.52 3.75
C SER A 32 3.45 9.68 3.98
N MET A 33 3.58 8.38 4.26
CA MET A 33 2.42 7.51 4.50
C MET A 33 1.49 8.11 5.56
N ARG A 34 2.06 8.63 6.65
CA ARG A 34 1.31 9.38 7.67
C ARG A 34 0.55 10.58 7.15
N ALA A 35 1.19 11.46 6.38
CA ALA A 35 0.54 12.66 5.85
C ALA A 35 -0.46 12.35 4.72
N ALA A 36 -0.26 11.25 3.99
CA ALA A 36 -1.17 10.79 2.94
C ALA A 36 -2.46 10.20 3.52
N HIS A 37 -2.37 9.53 4.67
CA HIS A 37 -3.47 8.79 5.29
C HIS A 37 -4.10 9.50 6.50
N ALA A 38 -3.52 10.63 6.95
CA ALA A 38 -4.07 11.46 8.00
C ALA A 38 -5.53 11.90 7.70
N GLY A 39 -6.41 11.76 8.71
CA GLY A 39 -7.80 12.20 8.64
C GLY A 39 -8.78 11.22 8.00
N TYR A 40 -8.33 10.04 7.54
CA TYR A 40 -9.22 9.02 6.97
C TYR A 40 -9.78 8.01 7.99
N ASN A 41 -9.31 8.04 9.25
CA ASN A 41 -9.72 7.11 10.32
C ASN A 41 -9.69 5.64 9.87
N ILE A 42 -8.56 5.25 9.26
CA ILE A 42 -8.36 3.90 8.74
C ILE A 42 -8.22 2.94 9.90
N THR A 43 -8.98 1.84 9.86
CA THR A 43 -8.91 0.77 10.87
C THR A 43 -7.93 -0.32 10.47
N ASP A 44 -7.47 -1.13 11.44
CA ASP A 44 -6.62 -2.29 11.18
C ASP A 44 -7.24 -3.21 10.12
N ALA A 45 -8.55 -3.50 10.26
CA ALA A 45 -9.27 -4.34 9.30
C ALA A 45 -9.28 -3.77 7.87
N GLN A 46 -9.29 -2.45 7.70
CA GLN A 46 -9.21 -1.82 6.39
C GLN A 46 -7.80 -1.88 5.81
N PHE A 47 -6.79 -1.71 6.64
CA PHE A 47 -5.39 -1.88 6.26
C PHE A 47 -5.11 -3.32 5.83
N ASP A 48 -5.52 -4.29 6.66
CA ASP A 48 -5.36 -5.72 6.41
C ASP A 48 -6.02 -6.14 5.10
N ALA A 49 -7.23 -5.63 4.81
CA ALA A 49 -7.91 -5.91 3.55
C ALA A 49 -7.11 -5.41 2.33
N VAL A 50 -6.38 -4.31 2.43
CA VAL A 50 -5.51 -3.82 1.34
C VAL A 50 -4.29 -4.72 1.17
N VAL A 51 -3.64 -5.12 2.27
CA VAL A 51 -2.50 -6.05 2.24
C VAL A 51 -2.91 -7.42 1.70
N GLU A 52 -4.09 -7.91 2.07
CA GLU A 52 -4.66 -9.16 1.56
C GLU A 52 -4.90 -9.08 0.04
N ASN A 53 -5.55 -8.02 -0.43
CA ASN A 53 -5.79 -7.82 -1.86
C ASN A 53 -4.48 -7.76 -2.66
N LEU A 54 -3.45 -7.09 -2.12
CA LEU A 54 -2.11 -7.07 -2.72
C LEU A 54 -1.52 -8.48 -2.79
N THR A 55 -1.56 -9.23 -1.68
CA THR A 55 -1.07 -10.61 -1.61
C THR A 55 -1.76 -11.51 -2.64
N ASN A 56 -3.09 -11.45 -2.72
CA ASN A 56 -3.88 -12.27 -3.62
C ASN A 56 -3.57 -11.92 -5.07
N THR A 57 -3.47 -10.63 -5.41
CA THR A 57 -3.09 -10.17 -6.76
C THR A 57 -1.71 -10.72 -7.17
N MET A 58 -0.72 -10.66 -6.27
CA MET A 58 0.63 -11.19 -6.58
C MET A 58 0.62 -12.71 -6.81
N LYS A 59 -0.15 -13.45 -6.01
CA LYS A 59 -0.33 -14.90 -6.17
C LYS A 59 -1.02 -15.24 -7.48
N GLU A 60 -2.06 -14.50 -7.86
CA GLU A 60 -2.76 -14.66 -9.15
C GLU A 60 -1.84 -14.39 -10.34
N LEU A 61 -0.90 -13.45 -10.20
CA LEU A 61 0.13 -13.17 -11.21
C LEU A 61 1.27 -14.21 -11.23
N GLY A 62 1.23 -15.24 -10.38
CA GLY A 62 2.24 -16.29 -10.33
C GLY A 62 3.59 -15.85 -9.77
N ILE A 63 3.61 -14.76 -8.99
CA ILE A 63 4.84 -14.29 -8.34
C ILE A 63 5.27 -15.31 -7.27
N ALA A 64 6.56 -15.63 -7.22
CA ALA A 64 7.09 -16.58 -6.24
C ALA A 64 6.85 -16.11 -4.80
N GLN A 65 6.55 -17.06 -3.91
CA GLN A 65 6.17 -16.78 -2.52
C GLN A 65 7.22 -15.95 -1.77
N GLU A 66 8.51 -16.14 -2.08
CA GLU A 66 9.60 -15.36 -1.49
C GLU A 66 9.46 -13.84 -1.73
N TYR A 67 8.95 -13.42 -2.90
CA TYR A 67 8.73 -12.01 -3.21
C TYR A 67 7.42 -11.49 -2.61
N VAL A 68 6.40 -12.35 -2.55
CA VAL A 68 5.15 -12.04 -1.84
C VAL A 68 5.43 -11.75 -0.37
N ASP A 69 6.28 -12.56 0.27
CA ASP A 69 6.63 -12.40 1.68
C ASP A 69 7.43 -11.11 1.93
N GLN A 70 8.38 -10.79 1.05
CA GLN A 70 9.14 -9.52 1.11
C GLN A 70 8.23 -8.30 0.99
N VAL A 71 7.32 -8.33 0.03
CA VAL A 71 6.36 -7.24 -0.24
C VAL A 71 5.40 -7.07 0.93
N ASN A 72 4.91 -8.17 1.49
CA ASN A 72 4.06 -8.13 2.67
C ASN A 72 4.79 -7.58 3.89
N ALA A 73 6.08 -7.91 4.08
CA ALA A 73 6.86 -7.35 5.18
C ALA A 73 6.99 -5.83 5.07
N ILE A 74 7.28 -5.31 3.87
CA ILE A 74 7.38 -3.85 3.63
C ILE A 74 6.00 -3.18 3.74
N ALA A 75 4.95 -3.77 3.18
CA ALA A 75 3.61 -3.21 3.31
C ALA A 75 3.20 -3.11 4.79
N LYS A 76 3.45 -4.15 5.58
CA LYS A 76 3.14 -4.17 7.02
C LYS A 76 3.98 -3.21 7.85
N SER A 77 5.20 -2.86 7.44
CA SER A 77 5.99 -1.87 8.18
C SER A 77 5.41 -0.45 8.12
N GLU A 78 4.53 -0.17 7.16
CA GLU A 78 3.82 1.12 7.05
C GLU A 78 2.53 1.18 7.88
N HIS A 79 2.18 0.10 8.59
CA HIS A 79 0.93 0.00 9.36
C HIS A 79 0.70 1.21 10.28
N ASP A 80 1.66 1.53 11.14
CA ASP A 80 1.54 2.58 12.16
C ASP A 80 1.52 4.00 11.58
N ASP A 81 1.98 4.16 10.33
CA ASP A 81 1.86 5.40 9.60
C ASP A 81 0.50 5.53 8.90
N VAL A 82 -0.17 4.43 8.57
CA VAL A 82 -1.45 4.43 7.86
C VAL A 82 -2.64 4.36 8.82
N VAL A 83 -2.57 3.46 9.80
CA VAL A 83 -3.54 3.29 10.89
C VAL A 83 -3.18 4.30 11.97
N GLY A 84 -3.65 5.53 11.77
CA GLY A 84 -3.38 6.65 12.69
C GLY A 84 -4.11 6.48 14.02
N HIS A 85 -3.40 6.00 15.03
CA HIS A 85 -3.67 6.27 16.44
C HIS A 85 -2.89 7.51 16.92
#